data_AF-A0A2R6I879-F1
#
_entry.id   AF-A0A2R6I879-F1
#
_cell.length_a   1.000
_cell.length_b   1.000
_cell.length_c   1.000
_cell.angle_alpha   90.00
_cell.angle_beta   90.00
_cell.angle_gamma   90.00
#
_symmetry.space_group_name_H-M   'P 1'
#
loop_
_entity.id
_entity.type
_entity.pdbx_description
1 polymer ?
#
loop_
_entity_poly.entity_id
_entity_poly.type
_entity_poly.pdbx_seq_one_letter_code
_entity_poly.pdbx_strand_id
1 'polypeptide(L)'
;MTRPPHLYRDPDPDGRDALLLEIAVEHSRRRLELSDRVVSLLVDDLGYGAPDVVPFLLAKAFVLAGGATLPERGEDERDLAWRLRGADGGRRPTTDDLERTAAYLEAVNVPERSLEPLRELVRSSRLEEFCDPEALQDRSERVNRLRDIARDL
;
A
#
# COMPACT_ATOMS: atom_id res chain seq x y z
N MET A 1 -12.09 -12.42 16.71
CA MET A 1 -10.99 -12.72 15.77
C MET A 1 -11.16 -11.83 14.56
N THR A 2 -10.18 -10.98 14.27
CA THR A 2 -10.21 -10.08 13.12
C THR A 2 -9.87 -10.88 11.87
N ARG A 3 -10.69 -10.82 10.82
CA ARG A 3 -10.41 -11.51 9.56
C ARG A 3 -9.31 -10.79 8.77
N PRO A 4 -8.42 -11.52 8.07
CA PRO A 4 -7.32 -10.90 7.35
C PRO A 4 -7.80 -10.04 6.16
N PRO A 5 -6.90 -9.20 5.61
CA PRO A 5 -7.17 -8.45 4.38
C PRO A 5 -7.32 -9.43 3.22
N HIS A 6 -8.27 -9.20 2.32
CA HIS A 6 -8.40 -9.98 1.11
C HIS A 6 -8.89 -9.12 -0.05
N LEU A 7 -8.58 -9.56 -1.26
CA LEU A 7 -9.11 -8.94 -2.46
C LEU A 7 -10.58 -9.28 -2.63
N TYR A 8 -11.36 -8.28 -2.99
CA TYR A 8 -12.76 -8.39 -3.26
C TYR A 8 -13.00 -7.81 -4.65
N ARG A 9 -13.64 -8.58 -5.53
CA ARG A 9 -14.09 -8.07 -6.82
C ARG A 9 -15.52 -7.58 -6.63
N ASP A 10 -15.76 -6.30 -6.88
CA ASP A 10 -17.11 -5.76 -6.78
C ASP A 10 -17.90 -6.11 -8.04
N PRO A 11 -18.96 -6.93 -7.93
CA PRO A 11 -19.81 -7.23 -9.06
C PRO A 11 -20.74 -6.03 -9.29
N ASP A 12 -20.20 -4.94 -9.82
CA ASP A 12 -21.01 -3.77 -10.19
C ASP A 12 -21.86 -4.10 -11.43
N PRO A 13 -23.20 -3.96 -11.39
CA PRO A 13 -24.05 -4.12 -12.57
C PRO A 13 -23.72 -3.15 -13.72
N ASP A 14 -23.00 -2.06 -13.46
CA ASP A 14 -22.55 -1.09 -14.48
C ASP A 14 -21.22 -1.46 -15.17
N GLY A 15 -20.69 -2.67 -14.90
CA GLY A 15 -19.58 -3.26 -15.66
C GLY A 15 -18.18 -2.78 -15.28
N ARG A 16 -18.03 -2.09 -14.15
CA ARG A 16 -16.71 -1.80 -13.59
C ARG A 16 -16.29 -2.98 -12.71
N ASP A 17 -15.54 -3.91 -13.29
CA ASP A 17 -14.95 -5.04 -12.58
C ASP A 17 -13.81 -4.53 -11.68
N ALA A 18 -14.16 -3.82 -10.61
CA ALA A 18 -13.23 -3.12 -9.74
C ALA A 18 -12.67 -4.07 -8.68
N LEU A 19 -11.34 -4.13 -8.59
CA LEU A 19 -10.65 -4.87 -7.55
C LEU A 19 -10.44 -3.96 -6.33
N LEU A 20 -11.01 -4.37 -5.20
CA LEU A 20 -10.97 -3.66 -3.94
C LEU A 20 -10.21 -4.48 -2.89
N LEU A 21 -9.65 -3.81 -1.90
CA LEU A 21 -9.05 -4.46 -0.73
C LEU A 21 -10.04 -4.39 0.44
N GLU A 22 -10.59 -5.53 0.85
CA GLU A 22 -11.42 -5.61 2.04
C GLU A 22 -10.57 -5.86 3.28
N ILE A 23 -10.58 -4.93 4.23
CA ILE A 23 -9.80 -4.99 5.47
C ILE A 23 -10.62 -4.50 6.66
N ALA A 24 -10.23 -4.89 7.87
CA ALA A 24 -10.82 -4.34 9.08
C ALA A 24 -10.25 -2.95 9.37
N VAL A 25 -11.15 -1.98 9.56
CA VAL A 25 -10.87 -0.62 10.03
C VAL A 25 -11.63 -0.43 11.33
N GLU A 26 -10.91 -0.31 12.44
CA GLU A 26 -11.44 -0.32 13.81
C GLU A 26 -12.35 -1.53 14.09
N HIS A 27 -13.66 -1.29 14.20
CA HIS A 27 -14.68 -2.27 14.57
C HIS A 27 -15.50 -2.77 13.36
N SER A 28 -15.15 -2.35 12.15
CA SER A 28 -15.90 -2.67 10.92
C SER A 28 -15.00 -3.16 9.81
N ARG A 29 -15.56 -3.85 8.80
CA ARG A 29 -14.85 -4.14 7.54
C ARG A 29 -15.18 -3.07 6.52
N ARG A 30 -14.15 -2.58 5.84
CA ARG A 30 -14.26 -1.56 4.80
C ARG A 30 -13.56 -2.05 3.55
N ARG A 31 -14.01 -1.55 2.41
CA ARG A 31 -13.43 -1.81 1.10
C ARG A 31 -12.66 -0.57 0.69
N LEU A 32 -11.36 -0.74 0.49
CA LEU A 32 -10.50 0.30 -0.03
C LEU A 32 -10.42 0.17 -1.54
N GLU A 33 -10.51 1.31 -2.20
CA GLU A 33 -10.17 1.44 -3.61
C GLU A 33 -8.67 1.30 -3.77
N LEU A 34 -8.26 0.54 -4.79
CA LEU A 34 -6.87 0.35 -5.15
C LEU A 34 -6.54 1.22 -6.34
N SER A 35 -5.40 1.91 -6.28
CA SER A 35 -4.86 2.60 -7.46
C SER A 35 -4.50 1.59 -8.56
N ASP A 36 -4.55 2.02 -9.83
CA ASP A 36 -4.19 1.18 -10.97
C ASP A 36 -2.80 0.53 -10.83
N ARG A 37 -1.85 1.25 -10.21
CA ARG A 37 -0.50 0.73 -9.95
C ARG A 37 -0.50 -0.42 -8.93
N VAL A 38 -1.30 -0.32 -7.87
CA VAL A 38 -1.44 -1.39 -6.89
C VAL A 38 -2.19 -2.58 -7.49
N VAL A 39 -3.20 -2.33 -8.33
CA VAL A 39 -3.89 -3.41 -9.06
C VAL A 39 -2.92 -4.16 -9.96
N SER A 40 -2.13 -3.45 -10.78
CA SER A 40 -1.15 -4.08 -11.67
C SER A 40 -0.07 -4.83 -10.89
N LEU A 41 0.47 -4.25 -9.82
CA LEU A 41 1.41 -4.94 -8.92
C LEU A 41 0.82 -6.25 -8.36
N LEU A 42 -0.42 -6.21 -7.85
CA LEU A 42 -1.02 -7.38 -7.22
C LEU A 42 -1.39 -8.45 -8.25
N VAL A 43 -2.01 -8.08 -9.37
CA VAL A 43 -2.55 -9.02 -10.35
C VAL A 43 -1.49 -9.46 -11.33
N ASP A 44 -0.80 -8.53 -11.97
CA ASP A 44 0.10 -8.82 -13.09
C ASP A 44 1.47 -9.30 -12.58
N ASP A 45 2.04 -8.61 -11.57
CA ASP A 45 3.39 -8.91 -11.09
C ASP A 45 3.42 -10.02 -10.02
N LEU A 46 2.39 -10.09 -9.18
CA LEU A 46 2.34 -11.00 -8.03
C LEU A 46 1.29 -12.12 -8.15
N GLY A 47 0.43 -12.08 -9.17
CA GLY A 47 -0.53 -13.15 -9.46
C GLY A 47 -1.67 -13.29 -8.45
N TYR A 48 -1.98 -12.26 -7.66
CA TYR A 48 -3.15 -12.26 -6.78
C TYR A 48 -4.45 -12.12 -7.57
N GLY A 49 -5.47 -12.86 -7.16
CA GLY A 49 -6.85 -12.72 -7.62
C GLY A 49 -7.82 -12.51 -6.46
N ALA A 50 -9.08 -12.20 -6.74
CA ALA A 50 -10.12 -12.29 -5.71
C ALA A 50 -10.58 -13.76 -5.58
N PRO A 51 -10.74 -14.33 -4.36
CA PRO A 51 -10.71 -13.68 -3.05
C PRO A 51 -9.41 -13.90 -2.24
N ASP A 52 -8.23 -13.72 -2.85
CA ASP A 52 -6.96 -14.02 -2.19
C ASP A 52 -6.69 -13.14 -0.98
N VAL A 53 -6.06 -13.75 0.03
CA VAL A 53 -5.62 -13.07 1.24
C VAL A 53 -4.36 -12.27 0.96
N VAL A 54 -4.43 -10.96 1.18
CA VAL A 54 -3.29 -10.03 1.05
C VAL A 54 -2.57 -9.94 2.40
N PRO A 55 -1.23 -10.10 2.43
CA PRO A 55 -0.47 -9.88 3.67
C PRO A 55 -0.75 -8.52 4.30
N PHE A 56 -0.97 -8.50 5.62
CA PHE A 56 -1.29 -7.26 6.34
C PHE A 56 -0.20 -6.18 6.18
N LEU A 57 1.06 -6.59 6.06
CA LEU A 57 2.18 -5.70 5.78
C LEU A 57 1.99 -4.94 4.46
N LEU A 58 1.66 -5.66 3.38
CA LEU A 58 1.42 -5.08 2.06
C LEU A 58 0.22 -4.14 2.09
N ALA A 59 -0.90 -4.60 2.67
CA ALA A 59 -2.09 -3.77 2.84
C ALA A 59 -1.78 -2.43 3.54
N LYS A 60 -1.03 -2.47 4.65
CA LYS A 60 -0.65 -1.26 5.39
C LYS A 60 0.31 -0.38 4.60
N ALA A 61 1.26 -0.96 3.87
CA ALA A 61 2.18 -0.22 3.01
C ALA A 61 1.43 0.49 1.87
N PHE A 62 0.47 -0.17 1.23
CA PHE A 62 -0.34 0.46 0.17
C PHE A 62 -1.18 1.62 0.70
N VAL A 63 -1.76 1.49 1.90
CA VAL A 63 -2.50 2.60 2.53
C VAL A 63 -1.57 3.77 2.78
N LEU A 64 -0.43 3.57 3.45
CA LEU A 64 0.52 4.64 3.75
C LEU A 64 1.10 5.30 2.49
N ALA A 65 1.29 4.53 1.42
CA ALA A 65 1.74 5.03 0.12
C ALA A 65 0.65 5.75 -0.69
N GLY A 66 -0.59 5.82 -0.20
CA GLY A 66 -1.74 6.38 -0.93
C GLY A 66 -2.23 5.52 -2.09
N GLY A 67 -1.79 4.26 -2.17
CA GLY A 67 -2.18 3.30 -3.19
C GLY A 67 -3.46 2.52 -2.86
N ALA A 68 -3.90 2.56 -1.60
CA ALA A 68 -5.17 1.99 -1.14
C ALA A 68 -5.90 3.01 -0.25
N THR A 69 -7.10 3.44 -0.65
CA THR A 69 -7.82 4.55 -0.01
C THR A 69 -9.28 4.23 0.23
N LEU A 70 -9.93 4.92 1.18
CA LEU A 70 -11.39 4.86 1.30
C LEU A 70 -12.03 5.75 0.21
N PRO A 71 -13.17 5.33 -0.35
CA PRO A 71 -13.90 6.12 -1.35
C PRO A 71 -14.49 7.42 -0.78
N GLU A 72 -14.72 7.46 0.54
CA GLU A 72 -15.17 8.65 1.26
C GLU A 72 -14.03 9.68 1.28
N ARG A 73 -14.18 10.76 0.49
CA ARG A 73 -13.15 11.80 0.34
C ARG A 73 -12.75 12.40 1.71
N GLY A 74 -11.44 12.49 1.93
CA GLY A 74 -10.84 13.35 2.96
C GLY A 74 -10.21 12.63 4.15
N GLU A 75 -10.17 11.30 4.17
CA GLU A 75 -9.43 10.57 5.21
C GLU A 75 -7.92 10.57 4.90
N ASP A 76 -7.13 10.96 5.90
CA ASP A 76 -5.67 11.01 5.85
C ASP A 76 -5.10 9.58 5.87
N GLU A 77 -4.17 9.26 4.97
CA GLU A 77 -3.63 7.90 4.80
C GLU A 77 -2.93 7.37 6.06
N ARG A 78 -2.28 8.26 6.81
CA ARG A 78 -1.65 7.91 8.09
C ARG A 78 -2.73 7.52 9.09
N ASP A 79 -3.77 8.33 9.23
CA ASP A 79 -4.86 8.05 10.18
C ASP A 79 -5.57 6.74 9.85
N LEU A 80 -5.85 6.49 8.56
CA LEU A 80 -6.40 5.22 8.11
C LEU A 80 -5.48 4.05 8.46
N ALA A 81 -4.18 4.16 8.20
CA ALA A 81 -3.19 3.13 8.52
C ALA A 81 -3.13 2.78 10.01
N TRP A 82 -3.33 3.75 10.91
CA TRP A 82 -3.40 3.53 12.37
C TRP A 82 -4.67 2.80 12.80
N ARG A 83 -5.77 3.01 12.07
CA ARG A 83 -7.07 2.39 12.32
C ARG A 83 -7.17 0.97 11.78
N LEU A 84 -6.26 0.56 10.89
CA LEU A 84 -6.25 -0.80 10.34
C LEU A 84 -6.09 -1.86 11.44
N ARG A 85 -6.78 -2.98 11.24
CA ARG A 85 -6.70 -4.20 12.04
C ARG A 85 -6.63 -5.40 11.08
N GLY A 86 -6.12 -6.54 11.56
CA GLY A 86 -6.11 -7.78 10.76
C GLY A 86 -4.75 -8.47 10.65
N ALA A 87 -3.80 -8.15 11.54
CA ALA A 87 -2.55 -8.92 11.66
C ALA A 87 -2.80 -10.38 12.09
N ASP A 88 -3.92 -10.66 12.77
CA ASP A 88 -4.26 -11.99 13.26
C ASP A 88 -4.84 -12.87 12.14
N GLY A 89 -4.13 -13.93 11.76
CA GLY A 89 -4.61 -14.96 10.82
C GLY A 89 -4.33 -14.71 9.33
N GLY A 90 -3.44 -13.76 9.00
CA GLY A 90 -3.07 -13.45 7.62
C GLY A 90 -1.97 -14.32 7.01
N ARG A 91 -1.85 -14.27 5.68
CA ARG A 91 -0.71 -14.79 4.90
C ARG A 91 0.55 -13.99 5.24
N ARG A 92 1.69 -14.67 5.46
CA ARG A 92 2.99 -14.00 5.51
C ARG A 92 3.43 -13.61 4.10
N PRO A 93 4.02 -12.42 3.91
CA PRO A 93 4.55 -12.05 2.60
C PRO A 93 5.69 -13.00 2.23
N THR A 94 5.70 -13.43 0.97
CA THR A 94 6.81 -14.13 0.33
C THR A 94 7.95 -13.16 0.03
N THR A 95 9.10 -13.67 -0.42
CA THR A 95 10.20 -12.80 -0.87
C THR A 95 9.77 -11.94 -2.06
N ASP A 96 9.11 -12.53 -3.06
CA ASP A 96 8.61 -11.80 -4.24
C ASP A 96 7.60 -10.70 -3.84
N ASP A 97 6.71 -10.98 -2.87
CA ASP A 97 5.80 -9.99 -2.31
C ASP A 97 6.57 -8.77 -1.76
N LEU A 98 7.69 -9.00 -1.06
CA LEU A 98 8.49 -7.94 -0.46
C LEU A 98 9.31 -7.17 -1.51
N GLU A 99 10.00 -7.87 -2.42
CA GLU A 99 10.81 -7.27 -3.48
C GLU A 99 9.98 -6.37 -4.39
N ARG A 100 8.82 -6.86 -4.86
CA ARG A 100 7.95 -6.08 -5.76
C ARG A 100 7.27 -4.91 -5.04
N THR A 101 6.90 -5.10 -3.77
CA THR A 101 6.36 -4.01 -2.96
C THR A 101 7.41 -2.94 -2.70
N ALA A 102 8.66 -3.32 -2.38
CA ALA A 102 9.77 -2.38 -2.23
C ALA A 102 9.97 -1.53 -3.50
N ALA A 103 10.07 -2.18 -4.67
CA ALA A 103 10.20 -1.49 -5.95
C ALA A 103 9.03 -0.53 -6.25
N TYR A 104 7.80 -0.93 -5.88
CA TYR A 104 6.63 -0.05 -5.97
C TYR A 104 6.78 1.18 -5.07
N LEU A 105 7.17 1.00 -3.81
CA LEU A 105 7.29 2.09 -2.82
C LEU A 105 8.34 3.13 -3.23
N GLU A 106 9.47 2.69 -3.79
CA GLU A 106 10.51 3.59 -4.31
C GLU A 106 10.07 4.37 -5.56
N ALA A 107 9.13 3.83 -6.34
CA ALA A 107 8.67 4.45 -7.58
C ALA A 107 7.58 5.51 -7.38
N VAL A 108 6.80 5.42 -6.30
CA VAL A 108 5.68 6.32 -6.01
C VAL A 108 6.11 7.54 -5.19
N ASN A 109 5.28 8.58 -5.23
CA ASN A 109 5.45 9.73 -4.31
C ASN A 109 4.54 9.47 -3.11
N VAL A 110 5.15 9.33 -1.94
CA VAL A 110 4.42 9.06 -0.70
C VAL A 110 3.78 10.37 -0.21
N PRO A 111 2.54 10.33 0.32
CA PRO A 111 1.97 11.49 1.02
C PRO A 111 2.90 11.95 2.15
N GLU A 112 3.17 13.26 2.24
CA GLU A 112 4.14 13.85 3.19
C GLU A 112 3.91 13.38 4.64
N ARG A 113 2.64 13.36 5.07
CA ARG A 113 2.25 12.94 6.43
C ARG A 113 2.41 11.45 6.70
N SER A 114 2.51 10.66 5.65
CA SER A 114 2.64 9.19 5.70
C SER A 114 4.08 8.73 5.46
N LEU A 115 4.98 9.63 5.05
CA LEU A 115 6.37 9.29 4.74
C LEU A 115 7.09 8.69 5.95
N GLU A 116 7.12 9.38 7.09
CA GLU A 116 7.80 8.85 8.28
C GLU A 116 7.15 7.57 8.82
N PRO A 117 5.80 7.47 8.95
CA PRO A 117 5.16 6.20 9.30
C PRO A 117 5.48 5.04 8.34
N LEU A 118 5.64 5.32 7.04
CA LEU A 118 6.04 4.31 6.06
C LEU A 118 7.50 3.90 6.24
N ARG A 119 8.41 4.86 6.49
CA ARG A 119 9.81 4.57 6.83
C ARG A 119 9.91 3.69 8.07
N GLU A 120 9.16 4.02 9.14
CA GLU A 120 9.08 3.20 10.34
C GLU A 120 8.53 1.80 10.05
N LEU A 121 7.51 1.67 9.18
CA LEU A 121 7.00 0.37 8.76
C LEU A 121 8.06 -0.46 8.02
N VAL A 122 8.84 0.17 7.14
CA VAL A 122 9.94 -0.51 6.43
C VAL A 122 10.99 -0.97 7.43
N ARG A 123 11.54 -0.07 8.27
CA ARG A 123 12.56 -0.36 9.29
C ARG A 123 12.15 -1.46 10.29
N SER A 124 10.87 -1.52 10.63
CA SER A 124 10.35 -2.49 11.61
C SER A 124 9.89 -3.82 11.01
N SER A 125 10.06 -4.00 9.69
CA SER A 125 9.61 -5.18 8.98
C SER A 125 10.68 -5.75 8.06
N ARG A 126 10.36 -6.88 7.41
CA ARG A 126 11.25 -7.51 6.44
C ARG A 126 11.41 -6.70 5.14
N LEU A 127 10.68 -5.60 4.96
CA LEU A 127 10.85 -4.72 3.80
C LEU A 127 12.21 -4.00 3.80
N GLU A 128 12.82 -3.78 4.97
CA GLU A 128 14.17 -3.18 5.07
C GLU A 128 15.25 -4.00 4.35
N GLU A 129 15.03 -5.30 4.15
CA GLU A 129 15.94 -6.15 3.35
C GLU A 129 15.97 -5.76 1.87
N PHE A 130 14.94 -5.06 1.37
CA PHE A 130 14.71 -4.80 -0.07
C PHE A 130 14.47 -3.33 -0.41
N CYS A 131 14.20 -2.49 0.58
CA CYS A 131 13.90 -1.07 0.41
C CYS A 131 14.69 -0.30 1.48
N ASP A 132 15.50 0.67 1.06
CA ASP A 132 16.07 1.64 2.00
C ASP A 132 14.96 2.63 2.40
N PRO A 133 14.62 2.74 3.70
CA PRO A 133 13.64 3.73 4.17
C PRO A 133 13.96 5.16 3.71
N GLU A 134 15.24 5.52 3.62
CA GLU A 134 15.68 6.87 3.21
C GLU A 134 15.57 7.09 1.68
N ALA A 135 15.42 6.00 0.91
CA ALA A 135 15.13 6.09 -0.52
C ALA A 135 13.67 6.48 -0.80
N LEU A 136 12.76 6.28 0.15
CA LEU A 136 11.38 6.71 0.05
C LEU A 136 11.28 8.23 0.08
N GLN A 137 10.47 8.79 -0.81
CA GLN A 137 10.36 10.24 -0.95
C GLN A 137 8.92 10.69 -1.07
N ASP A 138 8.65 11.88 -0.53
CA ASP A 138 7.48 12.63 -0.95
C ASP A 138 7.73 13.37 -2.28
N ARG A 139 6.67 14.00 -2.80
CA ARG A 139 6.73 14.76 -4.06
C ARG A 139 7.74 15.93 -3.98
N SER A 140 7.84 16.62 -2.85
CA SER A 140 8.70 17.78 -2.65
C SER A 140 10.18 17.38 -2.63
N GLU A 141 10.53 16.34 -1.87
CA GLU A 141 11.87 15.76 -1.82
C GLU A 141 12.33 15.29 -3.21
N ARG A 142 11.45 14.63 -3.96
CA ARG A 142 11.76 14.16 -5.31
C ARG A 142 12.05 15.31 -6.29
N VAL A 143 11.24 16.38 -6.24
CA VAL A 143 11.46 17.56 -7.08
C VAL A 143 12.77 18.27 -6.71
N ASN A 144 13.10 18.37 -5.42
CA ASN A 144 14.36 18.98 -4.98
C ASN A 144 15.58 18.17 -5.45
N ARG A 145 15.55 16.84 -5.30
CA ARG A 145 16.62 15.95 -5.81
C ARG A 145 16.86 16.12 -7.31
N LEU A 146 15.78 16.22 -8.11
CA LEU A 146 15.89 16.45 -9.56
C LEU A 146 16.50 17.82 -9.89
N ARG A 147 16.20 18.85 -9.10
CA ARG A 147 16.78 20.18 -9.26
C ARG A 147 18.26 20.22 -8.91
N ASP A 148 18.69 19.49 -7.88
CA ASP A 148 20.10 19.40 -7.50
C ASP A 148 20.92 18.69 -8.59
N ILE A 149 20.42 17.57 -9.13
CA ILE A 149 21.07 16.87 -10.26
C ILE A 149 21.18 17.79 -11.49
N ALA A 150 20.13 18.55 -11.79
CA ALA A 150 20.13 19.47 -12.92
C ALA A 150 21.06 20.68 -12.72
N ARG A 151 21.47 20.99 -11.48
CA ARG A 151 22.40 22.07 -11.15
C ARG A 151 23.87 21.61 -11.18
N ASP A 152 24.09 20.31 -11.01
CA ASP A 152 25.42 19.68 -11.07
C ASP A 152 25.82 19.22 -12.50
N LEU A 153 24.96 19.46 -13.50
CA LEU A 153 25.21 19.26 -14.94
C LEU A 153 25.52 20.58 -15.66
#